data_AF-A0A4V1KQ14-F1
#
_entry.id   AF-A0A4V1KQ14-F1
#
_cell.length_a   1.000
_cell.length_b   1.000
_cell.length_c   1.000
_cell.angle_alpha   90.00
_cell.angle_beta   90.00
_cell.angle_gamma   90.00
#
_symmetry.space_group_name_H-M   'P 1'
#
loop_
_entity.id
_entity.type
_entity.pdbx_description
1 polymer ?
#
loop_
_entity_poly.entity_id
_entity_poly.type
_entity_poly.pdbx_seq_one_letter_code
_entity_poly.pdbx_strand_id
1 'polypeptide(L)'
;MRIFLIFTFALLATVTGISQTYEVGVYAGGSNFIGDVGKSNYIAPNSVVFGGIAKWNRSARHAFRASVLFANLDASDTDSNDSRRQQRGYEFSSTLIEGSLGIEYNFWDFDMHQGFDKPATPYLYTGFTYFYHDSFALDPVQDALVSADSEWDLAIPMVIGFKAMVNTNFVLALELGARYTFTDNLDGSYPGTEDNNYANFGNINNNDWYMFTGLTLTYTFGRQPCYCGF
;
A
#
# COMPACT_ATOMS: atom_id res chain seq x y z
N MET A 1 26.70 30.47 -1.41
CA MET A 1 25.66 29.97 -2.35
C MET A 1 26.25 29.36 -3.62
N ARG A 2 27.17 30.01 -4.36
CA ARG A 2 27.78 29.46 -5.59
C ARG A 2 28.56 28.13 -5.38
N ILE A 3 29.32 28.01 -4.29
CA ILE A 3 30.10 26.78 -4.01
C ILE A 3 29.21 25.59 -3.66
N PHE A 4 28.08 25.85 -2.98
CA PHE A 4 27.11 24.81 -2.61
C PHE A 4 26.44 24.22 -3.86
N LEU A 5 26.02 25.08 -4.79
CA LEU A 5 25.47 24.67 -6.09
C LEU A 5 26.44 23.84 -6.94
N ILE A 6 27.73 24.20 -6.93
CA ILE A 6 28.78 23.45 -7.65
C ILE A 6 28.99 22.07 -7.03
N PHE A 7 28.96 21.96 -5.70
CA PHE A 7 29.01 20.67 -5.01
C PHE A 7 27.80 19.79 -5.30
N THR A 8 26.59 20.37 -5.33
CA THR A 8 25.37 19.63 -5.69
C THR A 8 25.40 19.15 -7.15
N PHE A 9 25.90 19.97 -8.07
CA PHE A 9 26.01 19.63 -9.49
C PHE A 9 27.12 18.60 -9.77
N ALA A 10 28.23 18.64 -9.02
CA ALA A 10 29.29 17.65 -9.08
C ALA A 10 28.87 16.29 -8.52
N LEU A 11 28.00 16.26 -7.49
CA LEU A 11 27.43 15.03 -6.96
C LEU A 11 26.51 14.33 -7.99
N LEU A 12 25.73 15.12 -8.75
CA LEU A 12 24.85 14.65 -9.83
C LEU A 12 25.62 14.16 -11.08
N ALA A 13 26.87 14.56 -11.28
CA ALA A 13 27.66 14.21 -12.45
C ALA A 13 28.33 12.81 -12.38
N THR A 14 28.19 12.08 -11.27
CA THR A 14 28.80 10.74 -11.08
C THR A 14 27.88 9.57 -11.47
N VAL A 15 26.81 9.82 -12.23
CA VAL A 15 25.92 8.77 -12.71
C VAL A 15 26.60 7.99 -13.84
N THR A 16 27.39 7.00 -13.46
CA THR A 16 27.91 5.97 -14.35
C THR A 16 26.76 5.16 -14.95
N GLY A 17 26.93 4.76 -16.22
CA GLY A 17 25.89 4.23 -17.09
C GLY A 17 25.05 3.15 -16.42
N ILE A 18 23.74 3.39 -16.36
CA ILE A 18 22.84 2.52 -15.63
C ILE A 18 22.16 1.55 -16.58
N SER A 19 22.46 0.26 -16.44
CA SER A 19 21.52 -0.77 -16.84
C SER A 19 20.47 -0.88 -15.76
N GLN A 20 19.27 -0.45 -16.12
CA GLN A 20 18.10 -0.47 -15.26
C GLN A 20 17.03 -1.29 -15.95
N THR A 21 16.49 -2.24 -15.19
CA THR A 21 15.31 -3.00 -15.61
C THR A 21 14.09 -2.33 -15.02
N TYR A 22 13.19 -1.93 -15.89
CA TYR A 22 11.89 -1.43 -15.52
C TYR A 22 10.91 -2.60 -15.47
N GLU A 23 9.95 -2.48 -14.57
CA GLU A 23 8.82 -3.40 -14.46
C GLU A 23 7.54 -2.61 -14.55
N VAL A 24 6.56 -3.13 -15.27
CA VAL A 24 5.20 -2.61 -15.25
C VAL A 24 4.23 -3.76 -15.14
N GLY A 25 3.18 -3.63 -14.34
CA GLY A 25 2.29 -4.73 -14.09
C GLY A 25 1.03 -4.34 -13.36
N VAL A 26 0.34 -5.38 -12.93
CA VAL A 26 -0.94 -5.28 -12.22
C VAL A 26 -0.83 -5.88 -10.83
N TYR A 27 -1.66 -5.35 -9.94
CA TYR A 27 -1.94 -5.89 -8.61
C TYR A 27 -3.39 -6.37 -8.59
N ALA A 28 -3.64 -7.52 -7.99
CA ALA A 28 -4.99 -7.98 -7.68
C ALA A 28 -4.98 -8.77 -6.37
N GLY A 29 -5.95 -8.52 -5.51
CA GLY A 29 -6.00 -9.14 -4.20
C GLY A 29 -7.28 -8.82 -3.45
N GLY A 30 -7.23 -9.08 -2.15
CA GLY A 30 -8.27 -8.71 -1.21
C GLY A 30 -7.79 -7.66 -0.22
N SER A 31 -8.74 -6.86 0.24
CA SER A 31 -8.57 -5.82 1.25
C SER A 31 -9.32 -6.19 2.52
N ASN A 32 -8.80 -5.77 3.67
CA ASN A 32 -9.48 -5.83 4.95
C ASN A 32 -9.17 -4.60 5.79
N PHE A 33 -10.21 -4.09 6.45
CA PHE A 33 -10.10 -2.99 7.41
C PHE A 33 -9.79 -3.52 8.82
N ILE A 34 -9.02 -2.77 9.59
CA ILE A 34 -8.72 -3.03 10.99
C ILE A 34 -8.84 -1.72 11.77
N GLY A 35 -9.90 -1.62 12.54
CA GLY A 35 -10.16 -0.48 13.40
C GLY A 35 -11.14 -0.80 14.53
N ASP A 36 -11.88 0.22 14.94
CA ASP A 36 -12.84 0.11 16.05
C ASP A 36 -14.18 -0.51 15.65
N VAL A 37 -14.47 -0.56 14.35
CA VAL A 37 -15.60 -1.29 13.75
C VAL A 37 -15.11 -2.57 13.06
N GLY A 38 -15.82 -3.68 13.30
CA GLY A 38 -15.60 -4.95 12.61
C GLY A 38 -14.67 -5.96 13.30
N LYS A 39 -14.15 -6.89 12.48
CA LYS A 39 -13.27 -8.00 12.90
C LYS A 39 -11.89 -7.48 13.28
N SER A 40 -11.32 -8.04 14.35
CA SER A 40 -9.94 -7.75 14.79
C SER A 40 -8.88 -8.65 14.14
N ASN A 41 -9.25 -9.43 13.12
CA ASN A 41 -8.33 -10.36 12.48
C ASN A 41 -7.50 -9.63 11.42
N TYR A 42 -6.16 -9.78 11.50
CA TYR A 42 -5.25 -9.03 10.64
C TYR A 42 -5.24 -9.46 9.17
N ILE A 43 -5.57 -10.72 8.88
CA ILE A 43 -5.55 -11.30 7.53
C ILE A 43 -6.88 -12.01 7.28
N ALA A 44 -7.88 -11.25 6.86
CA ALA A 44 -9.21 -11.75 6.54
C ALA A 44 -9.84 -10.90 5.44
N PRO A 45 -9.32 -10.95 4.20
CA PRO A 45 -9.82 -10.13 3.10
C PRO A 45 -11.29 -10.42 2.84
N ASN A 46 -12.10 -9.36 2.84
CA ASN A 46 -13.55 -9.41 2.59
C ASN A 46 -13.97 -8.61 1.35
N SER A 47 -13.11 -7.70 0.89
CA SER A 47 -13.36 -6.87 -0.30
C SER A 47 -12.22 -7.02 -1.32
N VAL A 48 -12.39 -6.46 -2.51
CA VAL A 48 -11.43 -6.58 -3.61
C VAL A 48 -10.55 -5.34 -3.71
N VAL A 49 -9.29 -5.55 -4.13
CA VAL A 49 -8.34 -4.50 -4.48
C VAL A 49 -7.63 -4.86 -5.79
N PHE A 50 -7.47 -3.88 -6.66
CA PHE A 50 -6.76 -4.03 -7.92
C PHE A 50 -6.08 -2.73 -8.34
N GLY A 51 -5.09 -2.81 -9.22
CA GLY A 51 -4.45 -1.61 -9.73
C GLY A 51 -3.19 -1.85 -10.54
N GLY A 52 -2.43 -0.78 -10.75
CA GLY A 52 -1.20 -0.77 -11.53
C GLY A 52 0.03 -0.57 -10.67
N ILE A 53 1.13 -1.22 -11.05
CA ILE A 53 2.44 -1.06 -10.42
C ILE A 53 3.48 -0.79 -11.49
N ALA A 54 4.38 0.15 -11.23
CA ALA A 54 5.61 0.35 -11.98
C ALA A 54 6.80 0.26 -11.02
N LYS A 55 7.85 -0.45 -11.42
CA LYS A 55 9.10 -0.54 -10.66
C LYS A 55 10.31 -0.19 -11.50
N TRP A 56 11.33 0.28 -10.82
CA TRP A 56 12.62 0.63 -11.37
C TRP A 56 13.71 -0.08 -10.56
N ASN A 57 14.26 -1.15 -11.10
CA ASN A 57 15.31 -1.93 -10.45
C ASN A 57 16.64 -1.23 -10.60
N ARG A 58 17.11 -0.58 -9.52
CA ARG A 58 18.37 0.16 -9.49
C ARG A 58 19.57 -0.77 -9.25
N SER A 59 19.36 -1.88 -8.54
CA SER A 59 20.33 -2.93 -8.23
C SER A 59 19.62 -4.27 -7.99
N ALA A 60 20.35 -5.37 -7.87
CA ALA A 60 19.79 -6.69 -7.53
C ALA A 60 19.03 -6.72 -6.18
N ARG A 61 19.32 -5.76 -5.29
CA ARG A 61 18.72 -5.66 -3.94
C ARG A 61 17.75 -4.51 -3.74
N HIS A 62 17.74 -3.51 -4.62
CA HIS A 62 16.95 -2.29 -4.42
C HIS A 62 16.21 -1.90 -5.69
N ALA A 63 14.91 -1.68 -5.55
CA ALA A 63 14.07 -1.13 -6.61
C ALA A 63 13.22 0.02 -6.08
N PHE A 64 12.94 1.02 -6.91
CA PHE A 64 11.92 2.01 -6.61
C PHE A 64 10.58 1.51 -7.14
N ARG A 65 9.50 1.70 -6.40
CA ARG A 65 8.16 1.26 -6.77
C ARG A 65 7.18 2.42 -6.67
N ALA A 66 6.38 2.58 -7.72
CA ALA A 66 5.18 3.41 -7.73
C ALA A 66 3.97 2.52 -7.98
N SER A 67 2.85 2.80 -7.31
CA SER A 67 1.59 2.08 -7.54
C SER A 67 0.38 2.98 -7.40
N VAL A 68 -0.67 2.62 -8.13
CA VAL A 68 -2.00 3.20 -7.98
C VAL A 68 -2.99 2.06 -7.84
N LEU A 69 -3.63 1.94 -6.68
CA LEU A 69 -4.58 0.87 -6.36
C LEU A 69 -5.96 1.45 -6.05
N PHE A 70 -6.98 0.68 -6.43
CA PHE A 70 -8.39 0.90 -6.14
C PHE A 70 -8.86 -0.26 -5.29
N ALA A 71 -9.46 0.04 -4.14
CA ALA A 71 -9.92 -0.94 -3.19
C ALA A 71 -11.29 -0.53 -2.63
N ASN A 72 -12.08 -1.50 -2.22
CA ASN A 72 -13.18 -1.25 -1.30
C ASN A 72 -12.76 -1.72 0.10
N LEU A 73 -13.23 -1.02 1.13
CA LEU A 73 -13.05 -1.40 2.52
C LEU A 73 -14.42 -1.60 3.15
N ASP A 74 -14.75 -2.86 3.44
CA ASP A 74 -15.98 -3.21 4.13
C ASP A 74 -15.66 -3.63 5.56
N ALA A 75 -16.49 -3.22 6.53
CA ALA A 75 -16.41 -3.68 7.91
C ALA A 75 -17.80 -3.77 8.53
N SER A 76 -18.07 -4.85 9.26
CA SER A 76 -19.32 -5.06 9.98
C SER A 76 -19.05 -5.60 11.38
N ASP A 77 -19.64 -4.98 12.40
CA ASP A 77 -19.50 -5.35 13.81
C ASP A 77 -20.13 -6.72 14.14
N THR A 78 -21.14 -7.13 13.38
CA THR A 78 -21.80 -8.44 13.52
C THR A 78 -20.83 -9.60 13.31
N ASP A 79 -19.78 -9.33 12.56
CA ASP A 79 -18.72 -10.24 12.17
C ASP A 79 -17.61 -10.33 13.24
N SER A 80 -17.62 -9.43 14.24
CA SER A 80 -16.61 -9.39 15.31
C SER A 80 -16.77 -10.53 16.32
N ASN A 81 -15.69 -10.90 17.01
CA ASN A 81 -15.75 -11.87 18.12
C ASN A 81 -16.15 -11.22 19.47
N ASP A 82 -16.24 -9.88 19.52
CA ASP A 82 -16.64 -9.15 20.72
C ASP A 82 -18.16 -8.97 20.77
N SER A 83 -18.79 -9.54 21.80
CA SER A 83 -20.23 -9.41 22.06
C SER A 83 -20.72 -7.97 22.14
N ARG A 84 -19.89 -7.01 22.58
CA ARG A 84 -20.25 -5.59 22.65
C ARG A 84 -20.33 -4.97 21.26
N ARG A 85 -19.41 -5.34 20.36
CA ARG A 85 -19.44 -4.90 18.95
C ARG A 85 -20.64 -5.52 18.25
N GLN A 86 -20.86 -6.83 18.40
CA GLN A 86 -22.04 -7.49 17.82
C GLN A 86 -23.37 -6.86 18.24
N GLN A 87 -23.49 -6.39 19.49
CA GLN A 87 -24.69 -5.69 19.98
C GLN A 87 -24.87 -4.28 19.39
N ARG A 88 -23.76 -3.62 19.01
CA ARG A 88 -23.75 -2.30 18.37
C ARG A 88 -24.11 -2.38 16.88
N GLY A 89 -23.59 -3.39 16.19
CA GLY A 89 -24.02 -3.72 14.83
C GLY A 89 -23.69 -2.68 13.76
N TYR A 90 -22.68 -1.83 13.96
CA TYR A 90 -22.27 -0.86 12.94
C TYR A 90 -21.62 -1.54 11.73
N GLU A 91 -21.90 -0.99 10.56
CA GLU A 91 -21.39 -1.46 9.28
C GLU A 91 -21.07 -0.27 8.40
N PHE A 92 -19.95 -0.35 7.66
CA PHE A 92 -19.60 0.64 6.65
C PHE A 92 -18.92 -0.03 5.45
N SER A 93 -19.01 0.64 4.30
CA SER A 93 -18.39 0.27 3.04
C SER A 93 -17.81 1.54 2.42
N SER A 94 -16.49 1.67 2.38
CA SER A 94 -15.77 2.84 1.86
C SER A 94 -15.04 2.51 0.56
N THR A 95 -15.06 3.43 -0.41
CA THR A 95 -14.20 3.31 -1.59
C THR A 95 -12.85 3.97 -1.31
N LEU A 96 -11.75 3.26 -1.58
CA LEU A 96 -10.39 3.75 -1.37
C LEU A 96 -9.59 3.77 -2.67
N ILE A 97 -8.90 4.89 -2.92
CA ILE A 97 -7.94 5.02 -4.02
C ILE A 97 -6.58 5.37 -3.41
N GLU A 98 -5.58 4.49 -3.47
CA GLU A 98 -4.22 4.78 -3.00
C GLU A 98 -3.24 5.02 -4.15
N GLY A 99 -2.47 6.11 -4.05
CA GLY A 99 -1.23 6.32 -4.79
C GLY A 99 -0.04 6.15 -3.85
N SER A 100 0.93 5.30 -4.21
CA SER A 100 2.09 5.00 -3.36
C SER A 100 3.40 5.12 -4.11
N LEU A 101 4.42 5.62 -3.42
CA LEU A 101 5.79 5.74 -3.93
C LEU A 101 6.78 5.34 -2.84
N GLY A 102 7.73 4.47 -3.17
CA GLY A 102 8.66 3.96 -2.17
C GLY A 102 9.81 3.15 -2.72
N ILE A 103 10.45 2.41 -1.81
CA ILE A 103 11.59 1.55 -2.09
C ILE A 103 11.25 0.11 -1.71
N GLU A 104 11.71 -0.81 -2.54
CA GLU A 104 11.66 -2.24 -2.36
C GLU A 104 13.08 -2.76 -2.10
N TYR A 105 13.24 -3.51 -1.03
CA TYR A 105 14.48 -4.18 -0.64
C TYR A 105 14.32 -5.69 -0.79
N ASN A 106 15.14 -6.30 -1.64
CA ASN A 106 15.21 -7.74 -1.82
C ASN A 106 16.26 -8.33 -0.87
N PHE A 107 15.88 -9.35 -0.10
CA PHE A 107 16.81 -9.98 0.84
C PHE A 107 17.86 -10.84 0.14
N TRP A 108 17.46 -11.53 -0.93
CA TRP A 108 18.36 -12.27 -1.81
C TRP A 108 18.58 -11.51 -3.11
N ASP A 109 19.76 -11.73 -3.70
CA ASP A 109 20.12 -11.10 -4.97
C ASP A 109 19.14 -11.53 -6.06
N PHE A 110 18.36 -10.57 -6.53
CA PHE A 110 17.37 -10.76 -7.57
C PHE A 110 17.87 -10.05 -8.82
N ASP A 111 18.70 -10.76 -9.58
CA ASP A 111 19.18 -10.29 -10.87
C ASP A 111 18.45 -11.02 -12.00
N MET A 112 17.66 -10.26 -12.73
CA MET A 112 16.87 -10.78 -13.84
C MET A 112 17.72 -11.12 -15.08
N HIS A 113 19.00 -10.75 -15.09
CA HIS A 113 19.93 -11.02 -16.18
C HIS A 113 20.89 -12.17 -15.89
N GLN A 114 20.94 -12.67 -14.65
CA GLN A 114 21.79 -13.81 -14.30
C GLN A 114 21.09 -15.13 -14.68
N GLY A 115 21.24 -15.52 -15.94
CA GLY A 115 21.11 -16.91 -16.39
C GLY A 115 19.78 -17.64 -16.12
N PHE A 116 19.81 -18.96 -16.30
CA PHE A 116 18.65 -19.86 -16.35
C PHE A 116 17.97 -20.16 -15.00
N ASP A 117 18.43 -19.57 -13.90
CA ASP A 117 18.12 -20.04 -12.54
C ASP A 117 16.82 -19.49 -11.92
N LYS A 118 15.97 -18.79 -12.69
CA LYS A 118 14.64 -18.29 -12.27
C LYS A 118 14.65 -17.74 -10.83
N PRO A 119 15.34 -16.62 -10.58
CA PRO A 119 15.55 -16.12 -9.23
C PRO A 119 14.22 -15.87 -8.52
N ALA A 120 14.21 -16.13 -7.22
CA ALA A 120 13.12 -15.81 -6.31
C ALA A 120 13.71 -15.16 -5.07
N THR A 121 12.97 -14.26 -4.44
CA THR A 121 13.46 -13.51 -3.27
C THR A 121 12.28 -13.05 -2.42
N PRO A 122 12.38 -13.17 -1.08
CA PRO A 122 11.55 -12.36 -0.22
C PRO A 122 11.98 -10.89 -0.34
N TYR A 123 11.04 -9.98 -0.20
CA TYR A 123 11.30 -8.55 -0.20
C TYR A 123 10.43 -7.81 0.80
N LEU A 124 10.89 -6.61 1.13
CA LEU A 124 10.19 -5.63 1.93
C LEU A 124 9.97 -4.39 1.06
N TYR A 125 8.77 -3.82 1.08
CA TYR A 125 8.46 -2.54 0.47
C TYR A 125 7.92 -1.57 1.52
N THR A 126 8.41 -0.33 1.46
CA THR A 126 7.92 0.78 2.28
C THR A 126 8.10 2.11 1.56
N GLY A 127 7.37 3.14 1.98
CA GLY A 127 7.38 4.44 1.32
C GLY A 127 6.34 5.39 1.88
N PHE A 128 5.76 6.17 1.00
CA PHE A 128 4.68 7.10 1.29
C PHE A 128 3.48 6.75 0.43
N THR A 129 2.32 6.67 1.07
CA THR A 129 1.03 6.48 0.42
C THR A 129 0.18 7.72 0.66
N TYR A 130 -0.46 8.19 -0.40
CA TYR A 130 -1.52 9.18 -0.35
C TYR A 130 -2.80 8.53 -0.85
N PHE A 131 -3.86 8.56 -0.06
CA PHE A 131 -5.08 7.84 -0.38
C PHE A 131 -6.31 8.70 -0.18
N TYR A 132 -7.28 8.50 -1.08
CA TYR A 132 -8.62 9.04 -0.98
C TYR A 132 -9.52 8.00 -0.32
N HIS A 133 -10.39 8.45 0.59
CA HIS A 133 -11.41 7.61 1.18
C HIS A 133 -12.68 8.40 1.49
N ASP A 134 -13.81 7.69 1.56
CA ASP A 134 -15.04 8.23 2.12
C ASP A 134 -14.92 8.26 3.65
N SER A 135 -15.36 9.36 4.26
CA SER A 135 -15.51 9.53 5.70
C SER A 135 -16.95 9.24 6.11
N PHE A 136 -17.11 8.62 7.27
CA PHE A 136 -18.40 8.31 7.88
C PHE A 136 -18.58 9.12 9.16
N ALA A 137 -19.84 9.31 9.56
CA ALA A 137 -20.17 9.89 10.85
C ALA A 137 -21.36 9.13 11.44
N LEU A 138 -21.39 9.03 12.77
CA LEU A 138 -22.51 8.41 13.48
C LEU A 138 -23.70 9.39 13.54
N ASP A 139 -24.81 9.03 12.88
CA ASP A 139 -26.07 9.77 13.00
C ASP A 139 -26.77 9.39 14.33
N PRO A 140 -26.91 10.33 15.29
CA PRO A 140 -27.52 10.04 16.59
C PRO A 140 -29.02 9.75 16.53
N VAL A 141 -29.69 10.00 15.40
CA VAL A 141 -31.12 9.72 15.20
C VAL A 141 -31.34 8.32 14.65
N GLN A 142 -30.46 7.86 13.76
CA GLN A 142 -30.56 6.55 13.12
C GLN A 142 -29.71 5.48 13.80
N ASP A 143 -28.80 5.87 14.71
CA ASP A 143 -27.81 5.02 15.36
C ASP A 143 -27.02 4.16 14.34
N ALA A 144 -26.66 4.80 13.23
CA ALA A 144 -26.00 4.18 12.09
C ALA A 144 -24.91 5.10 11.51
N LEU A 145 -23.90 4.48 10.90
CA LEU A 145 -22.85 5.21 10.19
C LEU A 145 -23.37 5.69 8.83
N VAL A 146 -23.34 7.00 8.63
CA VAL A 146 -23.72 7.64 7.37
C VAL A 146 -22.49 8.27 6.72
N SER A 147 -22.36 8.15 5.40
CA SER A 147 -21.28 8.81 4.67
C SER A 147 -21.45 10.33 4.77
N ALA A 148 -20.42 11.02 5.27
CA ALA A 148 -20.47 12.43 5.63
C ALA A 148 -19.72 13.31 4.62
N ASP A 149 -18.48 12.93 4.29
CA ASP A 149 -17.62 13.65 3.34
C ASP A 149 -16.60 12.70 2.72
N SER A 150 -15.67 13.23 1.92
CA SER A 150 -14.54 12.49 1.38
C SER A 150 -13.23 13.23 1.60
N GLU A 151 -12.21 12.50 2.05
CA GLU A 151 -10.97 13.06 2.54
C GLU A 151 -9.76 12.44 1.83
N TRP A 152 -8.63 13.13 1.93
CA TRP A 152 -7.35 12.66 1.41
C TRP A 152 -6.31 12.64 2.51
N ASP A 153 -5.74 11.46 2.76
CA ASP A 153 -4.85 11.24 3.87
C ASP A 153 -3.55 10.55 3.48
N LEU A 154 -2.59 10.61 4.40
CA LEU A 154 -1.29 10.00 4.26
C LEU A 154 -1.19 8.71 5.07
N ALA A 155 -0.46 7.74 4.53
CA ALA A 155 -0.15 6.49 5.19
C ALA A 155 1.28 6.04 4.90
N ILE A 156 1.83 5.22 5.79
CA ILE A 156 3.09 4.51 5.57
C ILE A 156 2.76 3.04 5.25
N PRO A 157 3.01 2.57 4.03
CA PRO A 157 2.88 1.16 3.69
C PRO A 157 4.07 0.38 4.25
N MET A 158 3.76 -0.78 4.80
CA MET A 158 4.70 -1.82 5.24
C MET A 158 4.27 -3.12 4.58
N VAL A 159 4.96 -3.49 3.50
CA VAL A 159 4.60 -4.64 2.68
C VAL A 159 5.71 -5.66 2.73
N ILE A 160 5.37 -6.89 3.12
CA ILE A 160 6.23 -8.05 2.95
C ILE A 160 5.74 -8.84 1.75
N GLY A 161 6.67 -9.36 0.96
CA GLY A 161 6.30 -10.16 -0.19
C GLY A 161 7.33 -11.20 -0.53
N PHE A 162 6.93 -12.13 -1.39
CA PHE A 162 7.82 -13.09 -2.01
C PHE A 162 7.60 -13.03 -3.51
N LYS A 163 8.64 -12.70 -4.26
CA LYS A 163 8.60 -12.63 -5.73
C LYS A 163 9.46 -13.72 -6.36
N ALA A 164 9.02 -14.21 -7.50
CA ALA A 164 9.71 -15.21 -8.29
C ALA A 164 9.60 -14.90 -9.78
N MET A 165 10.69 -15.11 -10.51
CA MET A 165 10.67 -15.04 -11.95
C MET A 165 9.98 -16.29 -12.53
N VAL A 166 8.89 -16.10 -13.27
CA VAL A 166 8.16 -17.19 -13.92
C VAL A 166 8.77 -17.51 -15.28
N ASN A 167 9.08 -16.44 -16.03
CA ASN A 167 9.73 -16.47 -17.33
C ASN A 167 10.69 -15.27 -17.43
N THR A 168 11.54 -15.22 -18.45
CA THR A 168 12.55 -14.15 -18.65
C THR A 168 11.96 -12.74 -18.63
N ASN A 169 10.67 -12.60 -18.91
CA ASN A 169 9.97 -11.32 -18.98
C ASN A 169 8.89 -11.12 -17.91
N PHE A 170 8.58 -12.13 -17.09
CA PHE A 170 7.46 -12.04 -16.14
C PHE A 170 7.89 -12.42 -14.73
N VAL A 171 7.53 -11.57 -13.78
CA VAL A 171 7.74 -11.77 -12.35
C VAL A 171 6.37 -11.83 -11.68
N LEU A 172 6.18 -12.87 -10.87
CA LEU A 172 4.99 -13.04 -10.05
C LEU A 172 5.40 -12.82 -8.59
N ALA A 173 4.59 -12.10 -7.82
CA ALA A 173 4.80 -11.97 -6.38
C ALA A 173 3.52 -12.15 -5.58
N LEU A 174 3.67 -12.69 -4.38
CA LEU A 174 2.67 -12.68 -3.32
C LEU A 174 3.00 -11.56 -2.34
N GLU A 175 2.03 -10.72 -2.01
CA GLU A 175 2.18 -9.55 -1.13
C GLU A 175 1.20 -9.61 0.03
N LEU A 176 1.69 -9.29 1.23
CA LEU A 176 0.90 -8.95 2.40
C LEU A 176 1.37 -7.58 2.88
N GLY A 177 0.47 -6.62 3.03
CA GLY A 177 0.86 -5.25 3.35
C GLY A 177 -0.11 -4.51 4.24
N ALA A 178 0.42 -4.03 5.37
CA ALA A 178 -0.26 -3.12 6.28
C ALA A 178 -0.01 -1.66 5.86
N ARG A 179 -1.03 -0.81 5.91
CA ARG A 179 -0.87 0.63 5.79
C ARG A 179 -1.21 1.25 7.13
N TYR A 180 -0.19 1.83 7.76
CA TYR A 180 -0.37 2.64 8.95
C TYR A 180 -0.86 4.02 8.52
N THR A 181 -2.11 4.37 8.84
CA THR A 181 -2.66 5.68 8.51
C THR A 181 -2.37 6.69 9.62
N PHE A 182 -2.31 7.97 9.28
CA PHE A 182 -2.17 9.06 10.25
C PHE A 182 -3.51 9.69 10.66
N THR A 183 -4.61 9.06 10.27
CA THR A 183 -5.98 9.53 10.45
C THR A 183 -6.76 8.50 11.27
N ASP A 184 -7.79 8.98 11.93
CA ASP A 184 -8.71 8.21 12.79
C ASP A 184 -10.14 8.25 12.24
N ASN A 185 -10.27 8.65 10.96
CA ASN A 185 -11.56 8.94 10.34
C ASN A 185 -11.88 7.97 9.18
N LEU A 186 -11.26 6.78 9.15
CA LEU A 186 -11.62 5.77 8.15
C LEU A 186 -12.94 5.08 8.50
N ASP A 187 -13.23 4.89 9.79
CA ASP A 187 -14.48 4.27 10.28
C ASP A 187 -15.52 5.26 10.83
N GLY A 188 -15.20 6.56 10.81
CA GLY A 188 -16.07 7.62 11.29
C GLY A 188 -16.17 7.76 12.81
N SER A 189 -15.20 7.21 13.54
CA SER A 189 -15.05 7.38 15.00
C SER A 189 -14.72 8.83 15.39
N TYR A 190 -14.00 9.57 14.52
CA TYR A 190 -13.66 10.97 14.70
C TYR A 190 -13.87 11.80 13.42
N PRO A 191 -15.12 12.11 13.03
CA PRO A 191 -15.39 13.00 11.90
C PRO A 191 -14.99 14.42 12.32
N GLY A 192 -13.90 14.94 11.76
CA GLY A 192 -13.23 16.19 12.17
C GLY A 192 -14.01 17.50 11.92
N THR A 193 -15.34 17.49 12.02
CA THR A 193 -16.18 18.68 11.83
C THR A 193 -16.81 19.11 13.15
N GLU A 194 -16.27 20.18 13.76
CA GLU A 194 -16.86 20.84 14.95
C GLU A 194 -18.26 21.43 14.72
N ASP A 195 -18.78 21.39 13.48
CA ASP A 195 -20.03 22.06 13.06
C ASP A 195 -21.27 21.15 12.97
N ASN A 196 -21.15 19.84 13.19
CA ASN A 196 -22.30 18.92 13.14
C ASN A 196 -22.40 18.07 14.40
N ASN A 197 -23.63 17.85 14.89
CA ASN A 197 -23.98 17.06 16.09
C ASN A 197 -23.66 15.55 15.97
N TYR A 198 -22.55 15.16 15.35
CA TYR A 198 -22.12 13.78 15.23
C TYR A 198 -21.42 13.34 16.52
N ALA A 199 -21.74 12.13 16.98
CA ALA A 199 -21.19 11.60 18.21
C ALA A 199 -19.89 10.83 17.92
N ASN A 200 -18.81 11.20 18.60
CA ASN A 200 -17.57 10.42 18.57
C ASN A 200 -17.77 9.09 19.32
N PHE A 201 -17.20 8.02 18.78
CA PHE A 201 -17.24 6.70 19.42
C PHE A 201 -15.91 5.98 19.21
N GLY A 202 -15.58 5.01 20.06
CA GLY A 202 -14.30 4.30 19.96
C GLY A 202 -13.16 4.99 20.70
N ASN A 203 -11.92 4.57 20.42
CA ASN A 203 -10.71 5.08 21.02
C ASN A 203 -9.99 6.03 20.06
N ILE A 204 -10.18 7.33 20.31
CA ILE A 204 -9.67 8.44 19.50
C ILE A 204 -8.12 8.52 19.43
N ASN A 205 -7.42 7.64 20.15
CA ASN A 205 -5.95 7.57 20.17
C ASN A 205 -5.40 6.35 19.40
N ASN A 206 -6.22 5.62 18.67
CA ASN A 206 -5.81 4.41 17.96
C ASN A 206 -6.07 4.51 16.46
N ASN A 207 -5.08 5.02 15.73
CA ASN A 207 -5.16 5.19 14.28
C ASN A 207 -5.61 3.91 13.55
N ASP A 208 -6.48 4.11 12.56
CA ASP A 208 -7.05 3.05 11.73
C ASP A 208 -6.04 2.45 10.75
N TRP A 209 -6.07 1.14 10.57
CA TRP A 209 -5.18 0.42 9.64
C TRP A 209 -6.02 -0.27 8.58
N TYR A 210 -5.48 -0.35 7.37
CA TYR A 210 -6.00 -1.25 6.36
C TYR A 210 -4.89 -2.15 5.81
N MET A 211 -5.30 -3.36 5.43
CA MET A 211 -4.41 -4.42 5.00
C MET A 211 -4.79 -4.88 3.61
N PHE A 212 -3.80 -5.10 2.75
CA PHE A 212 -3.97 -5.73 1.46
C PHE A 212 -3.19 -7.04 1.39
N THR A 213 -3.84 -8.07 0.87
CA THR A 213 -3.24 -9.37 0.57
C THR A 213 -3.50 -9.71 -0.88
N GLY A 214 -2.48 -9.96 -1.68
CA GLY A 214 -2.69 -10.11 -3.11
C GLY A 214 -1.49 -10.63 -3.89
N LEU A 215 -1.69 -10.70 -5.20
CA LEU A 215 -0.69 -11.11 -6.16
C LEU A 215 -0.33 -9.92 -7.06
N THR A 216 0.93 -9.87 -7.47
CA THR A 216 1.40 -8.97 -8.51
C THR A 216 1.97 -9.75 -9.66
N LEU A 217 1.65 -9.30 -10.88
CA LEU A 217 2.24 -9.82 -12.09
C LEU A 217 2.85 -8.65 -12.85
N THR A 218 4.18 -8.62 -12.95
CA THR A 218 4.92 -7.57 -13.62
C THR A 218 5.64 -8.11 -14.85
N TYR A 219 5.61 -7.31 -15.91
CA TYR A 219 6.40 -7.50 -17.12
C TYR A 219 7.68 -6.67 -17.03
N THR A 220 8.81 -7.31 -17.29
CA THR A 220 10.14 -6.72 -17.18
C THR A 220 10.64 -6.28 -18.56
N PHE A 221 11.22 -5.08 -18.64
CA PHE A 221 11.81 -4.55 -19.86
C PHE A 221 13.00 -3.63 -19.54
N GLY A 222 14.00 -3.63 -20.41
CA GLY A 222 15.26 -2.92 -20.20
C GLY A 222 16.42 -3.68 -20.82
N ARG A 223 17.52 -3.00 -21.09
CA ARG A 223 18.73 -3.62 -21.64
C ARG A 223 19.76 -3.85 -20.53
N GLN A 224 20.35 -5.05 -20.53
CA GLN A 224 21.62 -5.33 -19.88
C GLN A 224 22.68 -4.33 -20.41
N PRO A 225 23.61 -3.82 -19.58
CA PRO A 225 24.63 -2.93 -20.12
C PRO A 225 25.53 -3.80 -20.99
N CYS A 226 25.65 -3.48 -22.27
CA CYS A 226 26.62 -4.11 -23.15
C CYS A 226 28.04 -3.61 -22.83
N TYR A 227 28.52 -3.77 -21.59
CA TYR A 227 29.92 -3.51 -21.22
C TYR A 227 30.34 -4.42 -20.07
N CYS A 228 30.88 -5.59 -20.44
CA CYS A 228 31.91 -6.26 -19.65
C CYS A 228 33.18 -6.26 -20.51
N GLY A 229 34.15 -5.45 -20.12
CA GLY A 229 35.42 -5.31 -20.83
C GLY A 229 36.32 -4.31 -20.12
N PHE A 230 36.90 -4.73 -19.00
CA PHE A 230 38.22 -4.29 -18.56
C PHE A 230 39.07 -5.54 -18.32
#